data_AF-A0A934XAN6-F1
#
_entry.id   AF-A0A934XAN6-F1
#
_cell.length_a   1.000
_cell.length_b   1.000
_cell.length_c   1.000
_cell.angle_alpha   90.00
_cell.angle_beta   90.00
_cell.angle_gamma   90.00
#
_symmetry.space_group_name_H-M   'P 1'
#
loop_
_entity.id
_entity.type
_entity.pdbx_description
1 polymer ?
#
loop_
_entity_poly.entity_id
_entity_poly.type
_entity_poly.pdbx_seq_one_letter_code
_entity_poly.pdbx_strand_id
1 'polypeptide(L)'
;WTLTDARLQWSWSLAAALAFIAVGPAVIAYRSWGAGVTRAGAAVAGFFYNLTPLFTALLSLAFLGEPPHLFHALAFVLIVSGILLSSRR
;
A
#
# COMPACT_ATOMS: atom_id res chain seq x y z
N TRP A 1 -17.46 1.96 -21.54
CA TRP A 1 -17.88 1.57 -20.19
C TRP A 1 -19.21 0.84 -20.27
N THR A 2 -19.21 -0.27 -20.99
CA THR A 2 -20.37 -1.12 -21.20
C THR A 2 -20.61 -1.91 -19.93
N LEU A 3 -21.88 -1.97 -19.51
CA LEU A 3 -22.42 -2.86 -18.50
C LEU A 3 -21.91 -4.27 -18.77
N THR A 4 -20.80 -4.64 -18.12
CA THR A 4 -20.39 -6.03 -18.04
C THR A 4 -21.42 -6.65 -17.12
N ASP A 5 -22.15 -7.65 -17.58
CA ASP A 5 -22.92 -8.54 -16.71
C ASP A 5 -21.93 -9.14 -15.72
N ALA A 6 -21.73 -8.47 -14.59
CA ALA A 6 -20.90 -8.94 -13.49
C ALA A 6 -21.67 -10.07 -12.82
N ARG A 7 -21.72 -11.23 -13.50
CA ARG A 7 -22.25 -12.45 -12.93
C ARG A 7 -21.33 -12.81 -11.78
N LEU A 8 -21.75 -12.49 -10.57
CA LEU A 8 -21.12 -12.91 -9.33
C LEU A 8 -21.10 -14.44 -9.32
N GLN A 9 -19.97 -15.00 -9.74
CA GLN A 9 -19.71 -16.42 -9.67
C GLN A 9 -19.37 -16.74 -8.22
N TRP A 10 -20.42 -17.04 -7.44
CA TRP A 10 -20.30 -17.49 -6.08
C TRP A 10 -19.42 -18.74 -6.03
N SER A 11 -18.23 -18.55 -5.49
CA SER A 11 -17.18 -19.55 -5.41
C SER A 11 -16.47 -19.40 -4.07
N TRP A 12 -15.92 -20.50 -3.57
CA TRP A 12 -15.14 -20.46 -2.35
C TRP A 12 -13.89 -19.58 -2.50
N SER A 13 -13.33 -19.49 -3.70
CA SER A 13 -12.24 -18.57 -4.05
C SER A 13 -12.66 -17.10 -3.93
N LEU A 14 -13.85 -16.73 -4.41
CA LEU A 14 -14.40 -15.39 -4.22
C LEU A 14 -14.58 -15.06 -2.73
N ALA A 15 -15.15 -15.98 -1.95
CA ALA A 15 -15.31 -15.80 -0.52
C ALA A 15 -13.96 -15.62 0.20
N ALA A 16 -12.95 -16.43 -0.16
CA ALA A 16 -11.61 -16.33 0.40
C ALA A 16 -10.91 -15.00 0.03
N ALA A 17 -11.04 -14.53 -1.23
CA ALA A 17 -10.50 -13.26 -1.67
C ALA A 17 -11.13 -12.08 -0.91
N LEU A 18 -12.46 -12.10 -0.73
CA LEU A 18 -13.18 -11.10 0.07
C LEU A 18 -12.73 -11.12 1.53
N ALA A 19 -12.60 -12.31 2.14
CA ALA A 19 -12.13 -12.44 3.50
C ALA A 19 -10.70 -11.90 3.67
N PHE A 20 -9.80 -12.18 2.72
CA PHE A 20 -8.43 -11.66 2.73
C PHE A 20 -8.40 -10.12 2.70
N ILE A 21 -9.15 -9.50 1.79
CA ILE A 21 -9.21 -8.03 1.66
C ILE A 21 -9.88 -7.39 2.87
N ALA A 22 -10.94 -8.01 3.41
CA ALA A 22 -11.65 -7.51 4.57
C ALA A 22 -10.78 -7.56 5.84
N VAL A 23 -10.06 -8.67 6.07
CA VAL A 23 -9.29 -8.84 7.30
C VAL A 23 -7.99 -8.06 7.24
N GLY A 24 -7.19 -8.22 6.17
CA GLY A 24 -5.85 -7.62 6.08
C GLY A 24 -5.89 -6.10 5.96
N PRO A 25 -6.18 -5.55 4.76
CA PRO A 25 -6.22 -4.11 4.56
C PRO A 25 -7.35 -3.42 5.34
N ALA A 26 -8.57 -3.95 5.30
CA ALA A 26 -9.73 -3.18 5.79
C ALA A 26 -9.81 -3.13 7.33
N VAL A 27 -9.56 -4.25 8.03
CA VAL A 27 -9.60 -4.26 9.50
C VAL A 27 -8.22 -4.00 10.09
N ILE A 28 -7.24 -4.86 9.82
CA ILE A 28 -5.94 -4.81 10.52
C ILE A 28 -5.17 -3.53 10.17
N ALA A 29 -5.01 -3.22 8.88
CA ALA A 29 -4.21 -2.07 8.48
C ALA A 29 -4.83 -0.74 8.95
N TYR A 30 -6.14 -0.53 8.77
CA TYR A 30 -6.80 0.68 9.26
C TYR A 30 -6.81 0.81 10.79
N ARG A 31 -6.96 -0.30 11.54
CA ARG A 31 -6.86 -0.26 13.00
C ARG A 31 -5.47 0.14 13.47
N SER A 32 -4.43 -0.46 12.89
CA SER A 32 -3.03 -0.13 13.18
C SER A 32 -2.70 1.30 12.78
N TRP A 33 -3.19 1.75 11.62
CA TRP A 33 -3.03 3.13 11.16
C TRP A 33 -3.67 4.11 12.12
N GLY A 34 -4.95 3.91 12.47
CA GLY A 34 -5.66 4.76 13.41
C GLY A 34 -4.94 4.84 14.76
N ALA A 35 -4.53 3.70 15.33
CA ALA A 35 -3.77 3.67 16.58
C ALA A 35 -2.41 4.39 16.48
N GLY A 36 -1.71 4.25 15.35
CA GLY A 36 -0.47 4.95 15.06
C GLY A 36 -0.65 6.46 14.97
N VAL A 37 -1.67 6.91 14.24
CA VAL A 37 -2.03 8.34 14.12
C VAL A 37 -2.39 8.92 15.48
N THR A 38 -3.17 8.21 16.31
CA THR A 38 -3.54 8.68 17.64
C THR A 38 -2.33 8.86 18.56
N ARG A 39 -1.30 8.02 18.43
CA ARG A 39 -0.09 8.06 19.27
C ARG A 39 1.00 9.01 18.76
N ALA A 40 1.22 9.07 17.45
CA ALA A 40 2.31 9.83 16.82
C ALA A 40 1.86 11.17 16.21
N GLY A 41 0.55 11.38 16.07
CA GLY A 41 -0.02 12.56 15.42
C GLY A 41 -0.09 12.47 13.90
N ALA A 42 -0.98 13.26 13.30
CA ALA A 42 -1.26 13.23 11.86
C ALA A 42 -0.05 13.63 11.00
N ALA A 43 0.82 14.51 11.49
CA ALA A 43 2.01 14.95 10.76
C ALA A 43 3.02 13.80 10.54
N VAL A 44 3.33 13.05 11.61
CA VAL A 44 4.23 11.89 11.53
C VAL A 44 3.60 10.77 10.71
N ALA A 45 2.31 10.51 10.87
CA ALA A 45 1.62 9.51 10.05
C ALA A 45 1.66 9.86 8.54
N GLY A 46 1.36 11.12 8.18
CA GLY A 46 1.46 11.60 6.81
C GLY A 46 2.86 11.43 6.20
N PHE A 47 3.90 11.61 7.01
CA PHE A 47 5.28 11.32 6.59
C PHE A 47 5.47 9.85 6.21
N PHE A 48 5.03 8.90 7.07
CA PHE A 48 5.09 7.47 6.77
C PHE A 48 4.29 7.07 5.54
N TYR A 49 3.21 7.79 5.21
CA TYR A 49 2.42 7.51 4.01
C TYR A 49 3.24 7.69 2.72
N ASN A 50 4.23 8.59 2.70
CA ASN A 50 5.15 8.75 1.57
C ASN A 50 6.07 7.54 1.36
N LEU A 51 6.20 6.65 2.34
CA LEU A 51 6.95 5.40 2.24
C LEU A 51 6.16 4.28 1.58
N THR A 52 4.84 4.42 1.44
CA THR A 52 3.96 3.42 0.79
C THR A 52 4.50 2.95 -0.57
N PRO A 53 4.83 3.84 -1.52
CA PRO A 53 5.38 3.40 -2.81
C PRO A 53 6.72 2.65 -2.70
N LEU A 54 7.53 2.92 -1.67
CA LEU A 54 8.78 2.19 -1.43
C LEU A 54 8.50 0.76 -0.98
N PHE A 55 7.61 0.59 -0.01
CA PHE A 55 7.19 -0.74 0.43
C PHE A 55 6.50 -1.51 -0.69
N THR A 56 5.67 -0.87 -1.51
CA THR A 56 5.06 -1.50 -2.69
C THR A 56 6.12 -2.01 -3.65
N ALA A 57 7.16 -1.22 -3.95
CA ALA A 57 8.26 -1.65 -4.82
C ALA A 57 9.04 -2.84 -4.22
N LEU A 58 9.37 -2.79 -2.92
CA LEU A 58 10.09 -3.86 -2.23
C LEU A 58 9.27 -5.16 -2.19
N LEU A 59 7.97 -5.07 -1.89
CA LEU A 59 7.08 -6.22 -1.89
C LEU A 59 6.88 -6.78 -3.30
N SER A 60 6.75 -5.93 -4.32
CA SER A 60 6.67 -6.37 -5.72
C SER A 60 7.90 -7.17 -6.12
N LEU A 61 9.11 -6.68 -5.78
CA LEU A 61 10.35 -7.41 -6.03
C LEU A 61 10.38 -8.76 -5.28
N ALA A 62 9.99 -8.77 -4.01
CA ALA A 62 10.03 -9.97 -3.17
C ALA A 62 9.01 -11.04 -3.58
N PHE A 63 7.79 -10.65 -3.98
CA PHE A 63 6.69 -11.58 -4.26
C PHE A 63 6.51 -11.92 -5.74
N LEU A 64 6.72 -10.95 -6.65
CA LEU A 64 6.55 -11.17 -8.09
C LEU A 64 7.86 -11.52 -8.79
N GLY A 65 9.02 -11.24 -8.17
CA GLY A 65 10.33 -11.51 -8.77
C GLY A 65 10.65 -10.67 -10.02
N GLU A 66 9.83 -9.66 -10.32
CA GLU A 66 10.07 -8.76 -11.45
C GLU A 66 11.28 -7.87 -11.15
N PRO A 67 12.35 -7.95 -11.95
CA PRO A 67 13.55 -7.15 -11.70
C PRO A 67 13.19 -5.66 -11.80
N PRO A 68 13.74 -4.82 -10.91
CA PRO A 68 13.38 -3.41 -10.85
C PRO A 68 13.86 -2.71 -12.12
N HIS A 69 12.94 -2.45 -13.05
CA HIS A 69 13.20 -1.57 -14.19
C HIS A 69 13.64 -0.18 -13.72
N LEU A 70 14.36 0.58 -14.55
CA LEU A 70 14.89 1.94 -14.26
C LEU A 70 13.89 2.89 -13.57
N PHE A 71 12.59 2.72 -13.82
CA PHE A 71 11.51 3.46 -13.16
C PHE A 71 11.46 3.26 -11.63
N HIS A 72 11.83 2.08 -11.12
CA HIS A 72 11.94 1.79 -9.68
C HIS A 72 13.08 2.56 -9.02
N ALA A 73 14.21 2.74 -9.72
CA ALA A 73 15.32 3.56 -9.22
C ALA A 73 14.92 5.04 -9.14
N LEU A 74 14.20 5.55 -10.15
CA LEU A 74 13.61 6.89 -10.15
C LEU A 74 12.58 7.07 -9.01
N ALA A 75 11.70 6.09 -8.81
CA ALA A 75 10.75 6.09 -7.70
C ALA A 75 11.46 6.09 -6.35
N PHE A 76 12.49 5.25 -6.18
CA PHE A 76 13.31 5.21 -4.97
C PHE A 76 13.96 6.57 -4.68
N VAL A 77 14.57 7.20 -5.68
CA VAL A 77 15.16 8.53 -5.56
C VAL A 77 14.10 9.58 -5.19
N LEU A 78 12.93 9.58 -5.84
CA LEU A 78 11.86 10.53 -5.56
C LEU A 78 11.34 10.38 -4.12
N ILE A 79 11.18 9.15 -3.64
CA ILE A 79 10.70 8.86 -2.29
C ILE A 79 11.75 9.29 -1.26
N VAL A 80 13.01 8.89 -1.43
CA VAL A 80 14.13 9.31 -0.57
C VAL A 80 14.24 10.83 -0.52
N SER A 81 14.09 11.50 -1.66
CA SER A 81 14.08 12.97 -1.76
C SER A 81 12.91 13.58 -0.97
N GLY A 82 11.69 13.03 -1.12
CA GLY A 82 10.51 13.48 -0.40
C GLY A 82 10.62 13.32 1.13
N ILE A 83 11.19 12.20 1.59
CA ILE A 83 11.50 11.95 3.00
C ILE A 83 12.49 12.98 3.51
N LEU A 84 13.61 13.20 2.81
CA LEU A 84 14.64 14.17 3.20
C LEU A 84 14.10 15.60 3.27
N LEU A 85 13.25 15.99 2.31
CA LEU A 85 12.65 17.32 2.28
C LEU A 85 11.64 17.51 3.42
N SER A 86 10.83 16.49 3.71
CA SER A 86 9.85 16.53 4.79
C SER A 86 10.47 16.39 6.18
N SER A 87 11.63 15.74 6.30
CA SER A 87 12.40 15.63 7.55
C SER A 87 13.17 16.91 7.89
N ARG A 88 13.36 17.81 6.92
CA ARG A 88 14.01 19.12 7.11
C ARG A 88 13.03 20.24 7.46
N ARG A 89 11.75 19.91 7.69
CA ARG A 89 10.72 20.79 8.25
C ARG A 89 10.21 20.22 9.56
#